data_AF-A0A959XPH5-F1
#
_entry.id   AF-A0A959XPH5-F1
#
_cell.length_a   1.000
_cell.length_b   1.000
_cell.length_c   1.000
_cell.angle_alpha   90.00
_cell.angle_beta   90.00
_cell.angle_gamma   90.00
#
_symmetry.space_group_name_H-M   'P 1'
#
loop_
_entity.id
_entity.type
_entity.pdbx_description
1 polymer ?
#
loop_
_entity_poly.entity_id
_entity_poly.type
_entity_poly.pdbx_seq_one_letter_code
_entity_poly.pdbx_strand_id
1 'polypeptide(L)'
;MKKTIVLIILLLVAFWAGAQDQSYADCLTKTASRWGAPCERCEYYKESYKRDFSGTYQIDLQNACSDMIEVKVAMQEENGTWRTFPIKALGARESMTAYACKGTGKYMYWVRRVNDTEILLPSDQEILTEYRSR
;
A
#
# COMPACT_ATOMS: atom_id res chain seq x y z
N MET A 1 -41.20 36.40 8.56
CA MET A 1 -41.26 34.91 8.58
C MET A 1 -40.72 34.24 7.32
N LYS A 2 -41.02 34.69 6.09
CA LYS A 2 -40.50 34.03 4.87
C LYS A 2 -38.96 34.02 4.73
N LYS A 3 -38.27 35.09 5.15
CA LYS A 3 -36.79 35.19 5.04
C LYS A 3 -36.02 34.28 6.00
N THR A 4 -36.56 34.03 7.19
CA THR A 4 -35.94 33.13 8.18
C THR A 4 -36.03 31.66 7.79
N ILE A 5 -37.09 31.25 7.09
CA ILE A 5 -37.26 29.88 6.59
C ILE A 5 -36.26 29.58 5.46
N VAL A 6 -35.99 30.53 4.57
CA VAL A 6 -35.00 30.36 3.48
C VAL A 6 -33.58 30.18 4.02
N LEU A 7 -33.23 30.90 5.10
CA LEU A 7 -31.91 30.79 5.74
C LEU A 7 -31.68 29.44 6.42
N ILE A 8 -32.72 28.88 7.04
CA ILE A 8 -32.66 27.56 7.69
C ILE A 8 -32.53 26.44 6.64
N ILE A 9 -33.21 26.56 5.50
CA ILE A 9 -33.11 25.59 4.40
C ILE A 9 -31.70 25.62 3.77
N LEU A 10 -31.10 26.80 3.58
CA LEU A 10 -29.72 26.91 3.06
C LEU A 10 -28.66 26.32 4.00
N LEU A 11 -28.85 26.44 5.32
CA LEU A 11 -27.96 25.82 6.32
C LEU A 11 -28.06 24.29 6.36
N LEU A 12 -29.23 23.72 6.07
CA LEU A 12 -29.43 22.26 6.03
C LEU A 12 -28.85 21.60 4.78
N VAL A 13 -28.75 22.32 3.66
CA VAL A 13 -28.12 21.80 2.43
C VAL A 13 -26.60 21.75 2.53
N ALA A 14 -25.98 22.63 3.32
CA ALA A 14 -24.52 22.64 3.54
C ALA A 14 -24.01 21.44 4.36
N PHE A 15 -24.86 20.76 5.12
CA PHE A 15 -24.47 19.60 5.94
C PHE A 15 -24.22 18.31 5.15
N TRP A 16 -24.58 18.27 3.87
CA TRP A 16 -24.33 17.12 2.98
C TRP A 16 -23.14 17.31 2.04
N ALA A 17 -22.43 18.44 2.13
CA ALA A 17 -21.15 18.64 1.46
C ALA A 17 -20.00 18.09 2.33
N GLY A 18 -20.09 16.82 2.71
CA GLY A 18 -18.93 16.10 3.20
C GLY A 18 -18.02 15.82 2.01
N ALA A 19 -17.04 16.69 1.76
CA ALA A 19 -15.84 16.27 1.05
C ALA A 19 -15.15 15.25 1.94
N GLN A 20 -15.62 14.00 1.90
CA GLN A 20 -14.89 12.88 2.46
C GLN A 20 -13.68 12.69 1.57
N ASP A 21 -12.57 13.30 1.98
CA ASP A 21 -11.24 12.93 1.56
C ASP A 21 -11.02 11.48 2.05
N GLN A 22 -11.64 10.54 1.33
CA GLN A 22 -11.57 9.13 1.66
C GLN A 22 -10.13 8.73 1.35
N SER A 23 -9.33 8.59 2.41
CA SER A 23 -7.99 8.04 2.31
C SER A 23 -8.10 6.64 1.69
N TYR A 24 -7.84 6.55 0.38
CA TYR A 24 -7.86 5.28 -0.35
C TYR A 24 -6.85 4.26 0.21
N ALA A 25 -5.97 4.67 1.12
CA ALA A 25 -5.13 3.78 1.91
C ALA A 25 -5.95 2.72 2.68
N ASP A 26 -7.19 3.04 3.08
CA ASP A 26 -8.09 2.10 3.77
C ASP A 26 -8.61 0.99 2.84
N CYS A 27 -8.54 1.19 1.52
CA CYS A 27 -8.91 0.18 0.53
C CYS A 27 -7.90 -0.96 0.45
N LEU A 28 -6.64 -0.74 0.83
CA LEU A 28 -5.62 -1.78 0.74
C LEU A 28 -5.48 -2.50 2.08
N THR A 29 -5.87 -3.76 2.10
CA THR A 29 -5.86 -4.59 3.32
C THR A 29 -4.80 -5.69 3.22
N LYS A 30 -4.09 -5.94 4.32
CA LYS A 30 -3.18 -7.09 4.41
C LYS A 30 -3.99 -8.35 4.71
N THR A 31 -4.00 -9.30 3.79
CA THR A 31 -4.74 -10.56 3.92
C THR A 31 -3.88 -11.70 4.46
N ALA A 32 -2.58 -11.68 4.22
CA ALA A 32 -1.65 -12.65 4.77
C ALA A 32 -0.24 -12.07 4.97
N SER A 33 0.50 -12.69 5.89
CA SER A 33 1.95 -12.49 6.06
C SER A 33 2.60 -13.80 6.45
N ARG A 34 3.78 -14.10 5.90
CA ARG A 34 4.50 -15.36 6.15
C ARG A 34 6.01 -15.16 6.06
N TRP A 35 6.73 -15.86 6.94
CA TRP A 35 8.17 -16.06 6.88
C TRP A 35 8.47 -17.39 6.19
N GLY A 36 9.64 -17.53 5.58
CA GLY A 36 10.03 -18.82 4.97
C GLY A 36 9.42 -19.08 3.60
N ALA A 37 8.74 -18.09 2.99
CA ALA A 37 8.06 -18.30 1.72
C ALA A 37 9.07 -18.55 0.59
N PRO A 38 8.91 -19.62 -0.22
CA PRO A 38 9.77 -19.85 -1.37
C PRO A 38 9.75 -18.65 -2.32
N CYS A 39 10.94 -18.11 -2.64
CA CYS A 39 11.07 -16.95 -3.50
C CYS A 39 12.30 -17.09 -4.40
N GLU A 40 12.07 -17.26 -5.71
CA GLU A 40 13.12 -17.41 -6.73
C GLU A 40 14.04 -16.19 -6.85
N ARG A 41 13.61 -15.02 -6.36
CA ARG A 41 14.45 -13.81 -6.34
C ARG A 41 15.26 -13.65 -5.06
N CYS A 42 15.13 -14.59 -4.13
CA CYS A 42 15.78 -14.59 -2.82
C CYS A 42 16.56 -15.88 -2.58
N GLU A 43 17.08 -16.50 -3.65
CA GLU A 43 17.84 -17.74 -3.53
C GLU A 43 19.13 -17.53 -2.74
N TYR A 44 19.14 -18.03 -1.51
CA TYR A 44 20.33 -18.18 -0.69
C TYR A 44 20.60 -19.67 -0.50
N TYR A 45 21.85 -20.10 -0.71
CA TYR A 45 22.24 -21.50 -0.56
C TYR A 45 22.99 -21.67 0.76
N LYS A 46 22.60 -22.65 1.58
CA LYS A 46 23.43 -23.11 2.71
C LYS A 46 24.51 -24.07 2.23
N GLU A 47 25.45 -24.39 3.11
CA GLU A 47 26.57 -25.33 2.89
C GLU A 47 26.18 -26.68 2.26
N SER A 48 24.91 -27.08 2.34
CA SER A 48 24.35 -28.29 1.72
C SER A 48 23.74 -28.10 0.32
N TYR A 49 23.97 -26.95 -0.34
CA TYR A 49 23.32 -26.53 -1.61
C TYR A 49 21.78 -26.53 -1.56
N LYS A 50 21.20 -26.55 -0.36
CA LYS A 50 19.77 -26.39 -0.16
C LYS A 50 19.43 -24.91 -0.16
N ARG A 51 18.41 -24.55 -0.95
CA ARG A 51 17.82 -23.21 -0.94
C ARG A 51 17.22 -22.95 0.44
N ASP A 52 17.63 -21.83 1.03
CA ASP A 52 17.13 -21.34 2.29
C ASP A 52 16.32 -20.07 2.07
N PHE A 53 15.04 -20.15 2.41
CA PHE A 53 14.11 -19.03 2.35
C PHE A 53 13.68 -18.55 3.74
N SER A 54 14.31 -19.04 4.82
CA SER A 54 13.91 -18.71 6.19
C SER A 54 13.92 -17.21 6.48
N GLY A 55 14.80 -16.44 5.82
CA GLY A 55 14.84 -14.99 5.90
C GLY A 55 13.77 -14.27 5.05
N THR A 56 13.13 -14.96 4.11
CA THR A 56 12.14 -14.34 3.23
C THR A 56 10.89 -13.99 4.03
N TYR A 57 10.54 -12.70 4.06
CA TYR A 57 9.26 -12.22 4.58
C TYR A 57 8.38 -11.80 3.42
N GLN A 58 7.17 -12.35 3.36
CA GLN A 58 6.21 -12.07 2.29
C GLN A 58 4.87 -11.62 2.89
N ILE A 59 4.24 -10.64 2.23
CA ILE A 59 2.88 -10.19 2.53
C ILE A 59 2.01 -10.30 1.28
N ASP A 60 0.73 -10.57 1.50
CA ASP A 60 -0.30 -10.50 0.48
C ASP A 60 -1.25 -9.33 0.85
N LEU A 61 -1.44 -8.43 -0.11
CA LEU A 61 -2.27 -7.24 0.01
C LEU A 61 -3.44 -7.35 -0.98
N GLN A 62 -4.64 -6.96 -0.58
CA GLN A 62 -5.84 -7.01 -1.41
C GLN A 62 -6.56 -5.66 -1.41
N ASN A 63 -7.09 -5.27 -2.57
CA ASN A 63 -8.04 -4.19 -2.68
C ASN A 63 -9.42 -4.63 -2.16
N ALA A 64 -9.82 -4.10 -1.01
CA ALA A 64 -11.11 -4.35 -0.38
C ALA A 64 -12.24 -3.46 -0.93
N CYS A 65 -11.90 -2.37 -1.63
CA CYS A 65 -12.86 -1.47 -2.24
C CYS A 65 -13.35 -1.99 -3.61
N SER A 66 -14.44 -1.41 -4.10
CA SER A 66 -14.99 -1.68 -5.44
C SER A 66 -14.29 -0.89 -6.54
N ASP A 67 -13.68 0.25 -6.21
CA ASP A 67 -12.92 1.07 -7.15
C ASP A 67 -11.56 0.44 -7.47
N MET A 68 -11.03 0.72 -8.66
CA MET A 68 -9.66 0.39 -9.00
C MET A 68 -8.69 1.38 -8.34
N ILE A 69 -7.63 0.86 -7.73
CA ILE A 69 -6.62 1.64 -7.03
C ILE A 69 -5.23 1.39 -7.62
N GLU A 70 -4.34 2.37 -7.56
CA GLU A 70 -2.93 2.19 -7.82
C GLU A 70 -2.17 2.10 -6.51
N VAL A 71 -1.26 1.14 -6.43
CA VAL A 71 -0.54 0.81 -5.20
C VAL A 71 0.96 0.83 -5.45
N LYS A 72 1.68 1.54 -4.57
CA LYS A 72 3.14 1.45 -4.42
C LYS A 72 3.46 0.75 -3.10
N VAL A 73 4.38 -0.20 -3.12
CA VAL A 73 4.78 -0.96 -1.91
C VAL A 73 6.30 -1.01 -1.79
N ALA A 74 6.78 -0.93 -0.55
CA ALA A 74 8.18 -1.15 -0.20
C ALA A 74 8.30 -2.05 1.03
N MET A 75 9.23 -3.00 1.00
CA MET A 75 9.51 -3.97 2.06
C MET A 75 10.90 -3.72 2.62
N GLN A 76 11.06 -3.70 3.94
CA GLN A 76 12.39 -3.45 4.53
C GLN A 76 13.20 -4.74 4.59
N GLU A 77 14.39 -4.68 4.02
CA GLU A 77 15.44 -5.70 4.15
C GLU A 77 16.21 -5.49 5.48
N GLU A 78 16.85 -6.55 5.97
CA GLU A 78 17.57 -6.60 7.26
C GLU A 78 18.67 -5.54 7.38
N ASN A 79 19.27 -5.14 6.24
CA ASN A 79 20.26 -4.07 6.18
C ASN A 79 19.66 -2.65 6.24
N GLY A 80 18.36 -2.52 6.49
CA GLY A 80 17.62 -1.26 6.55
C GLY A 80 17.29 -0.65 5.18
N THR A 81 17.64 -1.30 4.07
CA THR A 81 17.26 -0.84 2.73
C THR A 81 15.83 -1.23 2.39
N TRP A 82 15.18 -0.42 1.55
CA TRP A 82 13.83 -0.69 1.08
C TRP A 82 13.88 -1.40 -0.26
N ARG A 83 13.34 -2.61 -0.33
CA ARG A 83 13.01 -3.27 -1.59
C ARG A 83 11.68 -2.73 -2.09
N THR A 84 11.70 -2.03 -3.22
CA THR A 84 10.51 -1.42 -3.80
C THR A 84 9.89 -2.32 -4.87
N PHE A 85 8.58 -2.15 -5.07
CA PHE A 85 7.81 -2.81 -6.11
C PHE A 85 7.27 -1.77 -7.10
N PRO A 86 7.14 -2.09 -8.40
CA PRO A 86 6.50 -1.19 -9.36
C PRO A 86 5.10 -0.79 -8.92
N ILE A 87 4.64 0.38 -9.35
CA ILE A 87 3.24 0.78 -9.17
C ILE A 87 2.37 -0.25 -9.88
N LYS A 88 1.37 -0.78 -9.19
CA LYS A 88 0.43 -1.76 -9.73
C LYS A 88 -1.01 -1.27 -9.54
N ALA A 89 -1.80 -1.31 -10.59
CA ALA A 89 -3.25 -1.14 -10.50
C ALA A 89 -3.89 -2.44 -9.99
N LEU A 90 -4.79 -2.34 -9.01
CA LEU A 90 -5.58 -3.43 -8.46
C LEU A 90 -7.06 -3.12 -8.64
N GLY A 91 -7.75 -3.97 -9.39
CA GLY A 91 -9.20 -4.00 -9.45
C GLY A 91 -9.82 -4.44 -8.12
N ALA A 92 -11.15 -4.41 -8.03
CA ALA A 92 -11.87 -4.87 -6.86
C ALA A 92 -11.50 -6.32 -6.53
N ARG A 93 -11.18 -6.59 -5.25
CA ARG A 93 -10.74 -7.91 -4.75
C ARG A 93 -9.46 -8.47 -5.34
N GLU A 94 -8.79 -7.75 -6.25
CA GLU A 94 -7.49 -8.17 -6.74
C GLU A 94 -6.43 -8.02 -5.66
N SER A 95 -5.44 -8.90 -5.74
CA SER A 95 -4.35 -8.98 -4.76
C SER A 95 -2.99 -8.76 -5.42
N MET A 96 -2.04 -8.32 -4.60
CA MET A 96 -0.63 -8.33 -4.93
C MET A 96 0.18 -8.94 -3.80
N THR A 97 1.34 -9.47 -4.17
CA THR A 97 2.31 -10.00 -3.23
C THR A 97 3.54 -9.12 -3.23
N ALA A 98 4.04 -8.81 -2.05
CA ALA A 98 5.32 -8.14 -1.84
C ALA A 98 6.18 -8.96 -0.87
N TYR A 99 7.50 -8.87 -1.00
CA TYR A 99 8.44 -9.62 -0.17
C TYR A 99 9.74 -8.85 0.08
N ALA A 100 10.46 -9.25 1.12
CA ALA A 100 11.88 -8.95 1.35
C ALA A 100 12.63 -10.28 1.48
N CYS A 101 13.87 -10.35 0.96
CA CYS A 101 14.64 -11.59 0.95
C CYS A 101 15.24 -11.93 2.31
N LYS A 102 15.61 -10.90 3.06
CA LYS A 102 15.92 -10.96 4.49
C LYS A 102 15.08 -9.90 5.15
N GLY A 103 13.81 -10.21 5.40
CA GLY A 103 12.87 -9.20 5.87
C GLY A 103 13.07 -8.80 7.32
N THR A 104 12.58 -7.62 7.69
CA THR A 104 12.43 -7.20 9.11
C THR A 104 10.99 -7.34 9.60
N GLY A 105 10.05 -7.69 8.73
CA GLY A 105 8.62 -7.65 9.01
C GLY A 105 7.96 -6.30 8.69
N LYS A 106 8.75 -5.24 8.47
CA LYS A 106 8.24 -3.90 8.15
C LYS A 106 7.98 -3.72 6.66
N TYR A 107 6.96 -2.94 6.36
CA TYR A 107 6.60 -2.53 5.01
C TYR A 107 5.92 -1.15 5.04
N MET A 108 5.99 -0.45 3.91
CA MET A 108 5.24 0.78 3.65
C MET A 108 4.45 0.61 2.36
N TYR A 109 3.34 1.33 2.28
CA TYR A 109 2.52 1.35 1.08
C TYR A 109 1.89 2.72 0.88
N TRP A 110 1.62 3.05 -0.37
CA TRP A 110 0.92 4.25 -0.80
C TRP A 110 -0.15 3.83 -1.79
N VAL A 111 -1.32 4.45 -1.67
CA VAL A 111 -2.50 4.12 -2.48
C VAL A 111 -3.11 5.40 -2.99
N ARG A 112 -3.55 5.37 -4.23
CA ARG A 112 -4.46 6.37 -4.80
C ARG A 112 -5.50 5.68 -5.66
N ARG A 113 -6.57 6.39 -6.00
CA ARG A 113 -7.49 5.93 -7.04
C ARG A 113 -6.80 5.99 -8.40
N VAL A 114 -7.12 5.05 -9.30
CA VAL A 114 -6.67 5.16 -10.69
C VAL A 114 -7.16 6.49 -11.29
N ASN A 115 -6.28 7.18 -12.02
CA ASN A 115 -6.48 8.50 -12.62
C ASN A 115 -6.60 9.68 -11.64
N ASP A 116 -6.38 9.46 -10.35
CA ASP A 116 -6.19 10.57 -9.42
C ASP A 116 -4.78 11.15 -9.62
N THR A 117 -4.72 12.35 -10.20
CA THR A 117 -3.47 13.07 -10.45
C THR A 117 -3.08 14.01 -9.33
N GLU A 118 -3.94 14.20 -8.33
CA GLU A 118 -3.67 15.08 -7.18
C GLU A 118 -2.70 14.40 -6.21
N ILE A 119 -2.81 13.08 -6.08
CA ILE A 119 -1.90 12.27 -5.25
C ILE A 119 -0.79 11.70 -6.13
N LEU A 120 0.45 12.10 -5.88
CA LEU A 120 1.64 11.50 -6.50
C LEU A 120 2.15 10.34 -5.64
N LEU A 121 2.21 9.15 -6.22
CA LEU A 121 2.86 8.00 -5.58
C LEU A 121 4.38 8.19 -5.66
N PRO A 122 5.13 7.87 -4.59
CA PRO A 122 6.56 8.09 -4.58
C PRO A 122 7.28 7.14 -5.55
N SER A 123 8.32 7.68 -6.17
CA SER A 123 9.29 6.94 -6.97
C SER A 123 10.16 6.03 -6.11
N ASP A 124 10.85 5.09 -6.76
CA ASP A 124 11.83 4.24 -6.07
C ASP A 124 12.93 5.07 -5.40
N GLN A 125 13.38 6.13 -6.08
CA GLN A 125 14.43 7.00 -5.57
C GLN A 125 13.99 7.71 -4.30
N GLU A 126 12.79 8.30 -4.28
CA GLU A 126 12.24 8.99 -3.11
C GLU A 126 12.11 8.04 -1.91
N ILE A 127 11.64 6.80 -2.13
CA ILE A 127 11.55 5.79 -1.07
C ILE A 127 12.93 5.48 -0.49
N LEU A 128 13.94 5.32 -1.36
CA LEU A 128 15.30 4.98 -0.95
C LEU A 128 16.03 6.13 -0.23
N THR A 129 15.65 7.39 -0.48
CA THR A 129 16.29 8.56 0.12
C THR A 129 15.53 9.11 1.32
N GLU A 130 14.24 9.40 1.18
CA GLU A 130 13.45 10.14 2.16
C GLU A 130 12.89 9.23 3.26
N TYR A 131 12.66 7.96 2.94
CA TYR A 131 12.03 7.01 3.85
C TYR A 131 13.03 6.01 4.45
N ARG A 132 14.33 6.17 4.19
CA ARG A 132 15.39 5.24 4.61
C ARG A 132 15.37 4.90 6.10
N SER A 133 15.01 5.86 6.96
CA SER A 133 15.03 5.70 8.42
C SER A 133 13.68 5.34 9.05
N ARG A 134 12.63 5.09 8.26
CA ARG A 134 11.31 4.71 8.79
C ARG A 134 11.22 3.24 9.21
#